data_AF-W2C9E4-F1
#
_entry.id   AF-W2C9E4-F1
#
_cell.length_a   1.000
_cell.length_b   1.000
_cell.length_c   1.000
_cell.angle_alpha   90.00
_cell.angle_beta   90.00
_cell.angle_gamma   90.00
#
_symmetry.space_group_name_H-M   'P 1'
#
loop_
_entity.id
_entity.type
_entity.pdbx_description
1 polymer ?
#
loop_
_entity_poly.entity_id
_entity_poly.type
_entity_poly.pdbx_seq_one_letter_code
_entity_poly.pdbx_strand_id
1 'polypeptide(L)'
;MKGKVAMTQLITREEREAGVYAFYKSRLEAGVGKMRSVYDTMGKFSIAAPITVYRIKSRVEKRLEAAAANGRTAEAAEGQEP
;
A
#
# COMPACT_ATOMS: atom_id res chain seq x y z
N MET A 1 -17.72 -14.83 31.31
CA MET A 1 -17.71 -14.42 29.89
C MET A 1 -16.71 -13.29 29.72
N LYS A 2 -15.54 -13.53 29.11
CA LYS A 2 -14.56 -12.47 28.83
C LYS A 2 -14.99 -11.75 27.56
N GLY A 3 -15.48 -10.52 27.71
CA GLY A 3 -15.79 -9.64 26.60
C GLY A 3 -14.54 -9.40 25.76
N LYS A 4 -14.55 -9.85 24.51
CA LYS A 4 -13.58 -9.45 23.50
C LYS A 4 -13.78 -7.96 23.26
N VAL A 5 -12.98 -7.14 23.91
CA VAL A 5 -12.76 -5.75 23.50
C VAL A 5 -12.08 -5.84 22.14
N ALA A 6 -12.85 -5.74 21.06
CA ALA A 6 -12.29 -5.48 19.75
C ALA A 6 -11.63 -4.10 19.86
N MET A 7 -10.30 -4.10 20.05
CA MET A 7 -9.49 -2.91 19.80
C MET A 7 -9.74 -2.52 18.35
N THR A 8 -10.64 -1.56 18.13
CA THR A 8 -10.72 -0.83 16.87
C THR A 8 -9.43 -0.02 16.78
N GLN A 9 -8.34 -0.65 16.37
CA GLN A 9 -7.15 0.07 15.93
C GLN A 9 -7.63 0.97 14.79
N LEU A 10 -7.57 2.28 15.04
CA LEU A 10 -7.79 3.30 14.02
C LEU A 10 -6.62 3.20 13.05
N ILE A 11 -6.71 2.25 12.11
CA ILE A 11 -5.76 2.16 11.01
C ILE A 11 -5.82 3.48 10.25
N THR A 12 -4.66 4.09 10.05
CA THR A 12 -4.59 5.30 9.26
C THR A 12 -5.01 4.99 7.83
N ARG A 13 -5.46 6.01 7.11
CA ARG A 13 -5.76 5.89 5.68
C ARG A 13 -4.57 5.33 4.90
N GLU A 14 -3.36 5.70 5.30
CA GLU A 14 -2.13 5.32 4.61
C GLU A 14 -1.79 3.84 4.82
N GLU A 15 -1.94 3.33 6.03
CA GLU A 15 -1.79 1.91 6.33
C GLU A 15 -2.83 1.06 5.59
N ARG A 16 -4.08 1.53 5.52
CA ARG A 16 -5.12 0.86 4.72
C ARG A 16 -4.72 0.82 3.24
N GLU A 17 -4.26 1.94 2.70
CA GLU A 17 -3.83 2.04 1.30
C GLU A 17 -2.62 1.15 0.99
N ALA A 18 -1.66 1.05 1.91
CA ALA A 18 -0.53 0.14 1.81
C ALA A 18 -0.99 -1.33 1.77
N GLY A 19 -1.94 -1.71 2.63
CA GLY A 19 -2.52 -3.07 2.63
C GLY A 19 -3.27 -3.39 1.33
N VAL A 20 -4.02 -2.44 0.79
CA VAL A 20 -4.69 -2.58 -0.52
C VAL A 20 -3.67 -2.78 -1.64
N TYR A 21 -2.61 -1.95 -1.68
CA TYR A 21 -1.57 -2.06 -2.69
C TYR A 21 -0.77 -3.37 -2.57
N ALA A 22 -0.40 -3.79 -1.37
CA ALA A 22 0.34 -5.03 -1.13
C ALA A 22 -0.44 -6.25 -1.64
N PHE A 23 -1.74 -6.32 -1.38
CA PHE A 23 -2.57 -7.40 -1.91
C PHE A 23 -2.69 -7.35 -3.44
N TYR A 24 -2.92 -6.16 -4.02
CA TYR A 24 -2.94 -6.01 -5.48
C TYR A 24 -1.63 -6.50 -6.12
N LYS A 25 -0.48 -6.13 -5.54
CA LYS A 25 0.85 -6.53 -5.99
C LYS A 25 1.06 -8.04 -5.86
N SER A 26 0.67 -8.65 -4.74
CA SER A 26 0.83 -10.10 -4.54
C SER A 26 0.02 -10.92 -5.56
N ARG A 27 -1.13 -10.41 -6.04
CA ARG A 27 -1.88 -11.05 -7.14
C ARG A 27 -1.11 -10.98 -8.46
N LEU A 28 -0.51 -9.83 -8.78
CA LEU A 28 0.33 -9.70 -9.97
C LEU A 28 1.55 -10.63 -9.92
N GLU A 29 2.22 -10.71 -8.77
CA GLU A 29 3.36 -11.61 -8.55
C GLU A 29 2.98 -13.09 -8.66
N ALA A 30 1.74 -13.43 -8.29
CA ALA A 30 1.17 -14.77 -8.50
C ALA A 30 0.72 -15.03 -9.96
N GLY A 31 1.03 -14.14 -10.91
CA GLY A 31 0.69 -14.29 -12.32
C GLY A 31 -0.77 -13.97 -12.67
N VAL A 32 -1.54 -13.39 -11.74
CA VAL A 32 -2.93 -13.01 -12.00
C VAL A 32 -2.96 -11.79 -12.91
N GLY A 33 -3.74 -11.87 -13.99
CA GLY A 33 -3.88 -10.78 -14.95
C GLY A 33 -4.35 -9.48 -14.30
N LYS A 34 -3.86 -8.34 -14.79
CA LYS A 34 -4.06 -7.00 -14.20
C LYS A 34 -5.51 -6.72 -13.82
N MET A 35 -6.46 -6.96 -14.74
CA MET A 35 -7.88 -6.68 -14.50
C MET A 35 -8.48 -7.58 -13.42
N ARG A 36 -8.08 -8.86 -13.38
CA ARG A 36 -8.53 -9.80 -12.36
C ARG A 36 -8.00 -9.41 -10.99
N SER A 37 -6.73 -9.01 -10.89
CA SER A 37 -6.13 -8.49 -9.66
C SER A 37 -6.87 -7.27 -9.12
N VAL A 38 -7.37 -6.38 -9.99
CA VAL A 38 -8.19 -5.22 -9.58
C VAL A 38 -9.52 -5.67 -8.98
N TYR A 39 -10.26 -6.56 -9.65
CA TYR A 39 -11.54 -7.04 -9.13
C TYR A 39 -11.40 -7.86 -7.84
N ASP A 40 -10.38 -8.70 -7.74
CA ASP A 40 -10.09 -9.43 -6.51
C ASP A 40 -9.78 -8.46 -5.35
N THR A 41 -9.04 -7.38 -5.63
CA THR A 41 -8.74 -6.33 -4.65
C THR A 41 -10.01 -5.57 -4.25
N MET A 42 -10.90 -5.28 -5.20
CA MET A 42 -12.20 -4.66 -4.91
C MET A 42 -13.03 -5.51 -3.96
N GLY A 43 -13.15 -6.81 -4.25
CA GLY A 43 -13.89 -7.75 -3.40
C GLY A 43 -13.31 -7.87 -2.00
N LYS A 44 -11.97 -7.95 -1.87
CA LYS A 44 -11.31 -8.11 -0.57
C LYS A 44 -11.44 -6.89 0.34
N PHE A 45 -11.39 -5.68 -0.22
CA PHE A 45 -11.36 -4.43 0.55
C PHE A 45 -12.65 -3.59 0.48
N SER A 46 -13.72 -4.18 -0.07
CA SER A 46 -15.02 -3.53 -0.27
C SER A 46 -14.90 -2.20 -1.02
N ILE A 47 -14.09 -2.17 -2.08
CA ILE A 47 -13.90 -0.97 -2.92
C ILE A 47 -14.92 -0.98 -4.04
N ALA A 48 -15.72 0.07 -4.15
CA ALA A 48 -16.84 0.14 -5.10
C ALA A 48 -16.41 0.32 -6.56
N ALA A 49 -15.25 0.93 -6.83
CA ALA A 49 -14.84 1.30 -8.19
C ALA A 49 -13.40 0.89 -8.52
N PRO A 50 -13.13 0.32 -9.71
CA PRO A 50 -11.78 -0.04 -10.17
C PRO A 50 -10.80 1.14 -10.13
N ILE A 51 -11.29 2.34 -10.48
CA ILE A 51 -10.49 3.57 -10.48
C ILE A 51 -9.90 3.89 -9.11
N THR A 52 -10.57 3.49 -8.02
CA THR A 52 -10.07 3.67 -6.66
C THR A 52 -8.84 2.82 -6.40
N VAL A 53 -8.79 1.58 -6.90
CA VAL A 53 -7.59 0.71 -6.78
C VAL A 53 -6.41 1.33 -7.51
N TYR A 54 -6.62 1.83 -8.74
CA TYR A 54 -5.56 2.53 -9.50
C TYR A 54 -5.06 3.79 -8.78
N ARG A 55 -5.97 4.61 -8.23
CA ARG A 55 -5.59 5.80 -7.45
C ARG A 55 -4.84 5.46 -6.16
N ILE A 56 -5.16 4.34 -5.52
CA ILE A 56 -4.42 3.85 -4.35
C ILE A 56 -3.02 3.41 -4.77
N LYS A 57 -2.91 2.59 -5.82
CA LYS A 57 -1.61 2.18 -6.41
C LYS A 57 -0.72 3.40 -6.68
N SER A 58 -1.20 4.38 -7.44
CA SER A 58 -0.41 5.57 -7.79
C SER A 58 0.03 6.37 -6.57
N ARG A 59 -0.80 6.47 -5.52
CA ARG A 59 -0.43 7.20 -4.30
C ARG A 59 0.60 6.47 -3.47
N VAL A 60 0.48 5.15 -3.35
CA VAL A 60 1.46 4.33 -2.63
C VAL A 60 2.79 4.30 -3.38
N GLU A 61 2.79 4.14 -4.71
CA GLU A 61 4.00 4.21 -5.52
C GLU A 61 4.73 5.56 -5.37
N LYS A 62 4.00 6.68 -5.42
CA LYS A 62 4.59 8.01 -5.18
C LYS A 62 5.22 8.16 -3.80
N ARG A 63 4.60 7.61 -2.76
CA ARG A 63 5.16 7.63 -1.39
C ARG A 63 6.44 6.78 -1.30
N LEU A 64 6.44 5.60 -1.93
CA LEU A 64 7.62 4.73 -1.99
C LEU A 64 8.76 5.38 -2.76
N GLU A 65 8.47 6.04 -3.88
CA GLU A 65 9.45 6.79 -4.66
C GLU A 65 10.03 7.96 -3.85
N ALA A 66 9.19 8.75 -3.18
CA ALA A 66 9.64 9.83 -2.30
C ALA A 66 10.49 9.30 -1.13
N ALA A 67 10.10 8.18 -0.50
CA ALA A 67 10.89 7.54 0.56
C ALA A 67 12.24 7.04 0.05
N ALA A 68 12.29 6.45 -1.15
CA ALA A 68 13.53 6.01 -1.78
C ALA A 68 14.44 7.19 -2.16
N ALA A 69 13.87 8.30 -2.65
CA ALA A 69 14.63 9.52 -2.94
C ALA A 69 15.23 10.12 -1.66
N ASN A 70 14.43 10.22 -0.59
CA ASN A 70 14.87 10.75 0.70
C ASN A 70 15.92 9.85 1.38
N GLY A 71 15.78 8.52 1.27
CA GLY A 71 16.78 7.56 1.76
C GLY A 71 18.12 7.70 1.03
N ARG A 72 18.10 7.84 -0.30
CA ARG A 72 19.32 8.07 -1.10
C ARG A 72 20.01 9.39 -0.77
N THR A 73 19.26 10.45 -0.47
CA THR A 73 19.85 11.74 -0.05
C THR A 73 20.41 11.70 1.37
N ALA A 74 19.85 10.88 2.27
CA ALA A 74 20.40 10.68 3.61
C ALA A 74 21.73 9.92 3.56
N GLU A 75 21.79 8.82 2.79
CA GLU A 75 23.04 8.06 2.58
C GLU A 75 24.13 8.88 1.86
N ALA A 76 23.75 9.78 0.94
CA ALA A 76 24.70 10.68 0.29
C ALA A 76 25.23 11.80 1.21
N ALA A 77 24.47 12.18 2.25
CA ALA A 77 24.88 13.21 3.22
C ALA A 77 25.76 12.64 4.35
N GLU A 78 25.62 11.36 4.70
CA GLU A 78 26.47 10.69 5.70
C GLU A 78 27.87 10.33 5.18
N GLY A 79 28.09 10.36 3.86
CA GLY A 79 29.39 10.07 3.23
C GLY A 79 30.33 11.27 3.07
N GLN A 80 29.97 12.45 3.59
CA GLN A 80 30.78 13.66 3.49
C GLN A 80 31.20 14.12 4.90
N GLU A 81 32.17 13.39 5.47
CA GLU A 81 32.94 13.88 6.63
C GLU A 81 33.88 15.03 6.17
N PRO A 82 34.14 16.03 7.04
CA PRO A 82 34.86 17.28 6.71
C PRO A 82 36.35 17.10 6.38
#